data_AF-A0A0D4BWQ6-F1
#
_entry.id   AF-A0A0D4BWQ6-F1
#
_cell.length_a   1.000
_cell.length_b   1.000
_cell.length_c   1.000
_cell.angle_alpha   90.00
_cell.angle_beta   90.00
_cell.angle_gamma   90.00
#
_symmetry.space_group_name_H-M   'P 1'
#
loop_
_entity.id
_entity.type
_entity.pdbx_description
1 polymer ?
#
loop_
_entity_poly.entity_id
_entity_poly.type
_entity_poly.pdbx_seq_one_letter_code
_entity_poly.pdbx_strand_id
1 'polypeptide(L)'
;MDFLKYLLIFLHILGAAAVVGGWFATFKKPTVLPIQLWGAIAQLVTGLALVGLAGANHDPLNYIKITVKLVIALLVAVPAIIGYRKAKKGEPVSTGLAHAVGGMALINIGVATLWH
;
A
#
# COMPACT_ATOMS: atom_id res chain seq x y z
N MET A 1 9.38 -7.48 -22.62
CA MET A 1 9.84 -7.80 -21.26
C MET A 1 8.63 -7.84 -20.33
N ASP A 2 7.74 -8.79 -20.57
CA ASP A 2 6.34 -8.59 -20.18
C ASP A 2 5.99 -9.35 -18.91
N PHE A 3 6.59 -10.52 -18.73
CA PHE A 3 6.35 -11.35 -17.56
C PHE A 3 6.71 -10.63 -16.26
N LEU A 4 7.89 -10.00 -16.15
CA LEU A 4 8.30 -9.31 -14.93
C LEU A 4 7.35 -8.14 -14.61
N LYS A 5 6.95 -7.34 -15.60
CA LYS A 5 5.99 -6.24 -15.44
C LYS A 5 4.66 -6.76 -14.89
N TYR A 6 4.09 -7.80 -15.52
CA TYR A 6 2.82 -8.37 -15.09
C TYR A 6 2.90 -9.07 -13.74
N LEU A 7 4.02 -9.74 -13.43
CA LEU A 7 4.28 -10.33 -12.12
C LEU A 7 4.31 -9.24 -11.03
N LEU A 8 5.03 -8.14 -11.27
CA LEU A 8 5.08 -7.02 -10.34
C LEU A 8 3.69 -6.38 -10.14
N ILE A 9 2.92 -6.19 -11.22
CA ILE A 9 1.53 -5.70 -11.12
C ILE A 9 0.67 -6.67 -10.30
N PHE A 10 0.76 -7.97 -10.55
CA PHE A 10 0.03 -9.00 -9.80
C PHE A 10 0.35 -8.93 -8.31
N LEU A 11 1.64 -8.91 -7.95
CA LEU A 11 2.09 -8.78 -6.56
C LEU A 11 1.66 -7.44 -5.94
N HIS A 12 1.65 -6.36 -6.73
CA HIS A 12 1.14 -5.07 -6.30
C HIS A 12 -0.37 -5.15 -5.99
N ILE A 13 -1.18 -5.80 -6.83
CA ILE A 13 -2.60 -5.96 -6.55
C ILE A 13 -2.83 -6.80 -5.29
N LEU A 14 -2.08 -7.90 -5.10
CA LEU A 14 -2.17 -8.71 -3.88
C LEU A 14 -1.78 -7.93 -2.62
N GLY A 15 -0.73 -7.11 -2.69
CA GLY A 15 -0.33 -6.25 -1.58
C GLY A 15 -1.42 -5.25 -1.20
N ALA A 16 -2.06 -4.62 -2.19
CA ALA A 16 -3.17 -3.70 -1.95
C ALA A 16 -4.37 -4.42 -1.33
N ALA A 17 -4.73 -5.60 -1.86
CA ALA A 17 -5.80 -6.44 -1.34
C ALA A 17 -5.54 -6.89 0.11
N ALA A 18 -4.29 -7.23 0.45
CA ALA A 18 -3.88 -7.58 1.81
C ALA A 18 -4.12 -6.42 2.80
N VAL A 19 -3.79 -5.18 2.42
CA VAL A 19 -3.99 -4.00 3.27
C VAL A 19 -5.48 -3.68 3.44
N VAL A 20 -6.21 -3.57 2.33
CA VAL A 20 -7.63 -3.17 2.34
C VAL A 20 -8.52 -4.28 2.89
N GLY A 21 -8.28 -5.54 2.51
CA GLY A 21 -9.02 -6.70 3.01
C GLY A 21 -8.83 -6.89 4.51
N GLY A 22 -7.59 -6.77 5.01
CA GLY A 22 -7.33 -6.80 6.44
C GLY A 22 -8.04 -5.67 7.19
N TRP A 23 -8.06 -4.46 6.62
CA TRP A 23 -8.80 -3.34 7.19
C TRP A 23 -10.30 -3.56 7.21
N PHE A 24 -10.91 -4.06 6.14
CA PHE A 24 -12.34 -4.39 6.12
C PHE A 24 -12.70 -5.47 7.14
N ALA A 25 -11.85 -6.49 7.30
CA ALA A 25 -12.06 -7.55 8.30
C ALA A 25 -12.06 -7.00 9.73
N THR A 26 -11.34 -5.92 10.00
CA THR A 26 -11.23 -5.30 11.33
C THR A 26 -11.79 -3.88 11.39
N PHE A 27 -12.66 -3.49 10.46
CA PHE A 27 -13.05 -2.08 10.24
C PHE A 27 -13.60 -1.41 11.51
N LYS A 28 -14.43 -2.14 12.27
CA LYS A 28 -15.04 -1.68 13.53
C LYS A 28 -14.17 -1.91 14.77
N LYS A 29 -13.05 -2.62 14.64
CA LYS A 29 -12.15 -2.99 15.75
C LYS A 29 -10.74 -2.48 15.43
N PRO A 30 -10.40 -1.24 15.83
CA PRO A 30 -9.11 -0.63 15.50
C PRO A 30 -7.93 -1.53 15.87
N THR A 31 -7.25 -2.04 14.85
CA THR A 31 -6.04 -2.86 14.96
C THR A 31 -5.31 -2.84 13.61
N VAL A 32 -4.10 -3.40 13.57
CA VAL A 32 -3.37 -3.62 12.32
C VAL A 32 -2.87 -5.06 12.32
N LEU A 33 -3.35 -5.84 11.37
CA LEU A 33 -2.98 -7.24 11.20
C LEU A 33 -1.59 -7.39 10.56
N PRO A 34 -0.86 -8.50 10.82
CA PRO A 34 0.41 -8.78 10.14
C PRO A 34 0.30 -8.70 8.61
N ILE A 35 -0.82 -9.17 8.04
CA ILE A 35 -1.06 -9.15 6.59
C ILE A 35 -1.13 -7.72 6.03
N GLN A 36 -1.61 -6.76 6.80
CA GLN A 36 -1.65 -5.35 6.38
C GLN A 36 -0.24 -4.73 6.39
N LEU A 37 0.61 -5.09 7.35
CA LEU A 37 2.01 -4.65 7.36
C LEU A 37 2.77 -5.22 6.15
N TRP A 38 2.70 -6.52 5.93
CA TRP A 38 3.36 -7.16 4.78
C TRP A 38 2.80 -6.67 3.44
N GLY A 39 1.48 -6.43 3.37
CA GLY A 39 0.85 -5.80 2.21
C GLY A 39 1.40 -4.41 1.93
N ALA A 40 1.55 -3.55 2.96
CA ALA A 40 2.09 -2.22 2.81
C ALA A 40 3.57 -2.22 2.37
N ILE A 41 4.38 -3.15 2.90
CA ILE A 41 5.78 -3.34 2.45
C ILE A 41 5.80 -3.79 0.99
N ALA A 42 4.98 -4.79 0.64
CA ALA A 42 4.87 -5.28 -0.73
C ALA A 42 4.47 -4.16 -1.69
N GLN A 43 3.54 -3.27 -1.30
CA GLN A 43 3.14 -2.10 -2.08
C GLN A 43 4.31 -1.15 -2.38
N LEU A 44 5.12 -0.81 -1.38
CA LEU A 44 6.28 0.06 -1.58
C LEU A 44 7.31 -0.59 -2.50
N VAL A 45 7.67 -1.85 -2.23
CA VAL A 45 8.70 -2.58 -2.98
C VAL A 45 8.27 -2.76 -4.44
N THR A 46 7.08 -3.29 -4.68
CA THR A 46 6.58 -3.53 -6.04
C THR A 46 6.30 -2.23 -6.78
N GLY A 47 5.80 -1.19 -6.11
CA GLY A 47 5.57 0.13 -6.71
C GLY A 47 6.85 0.79 -7.19
N LEU A 48 7.90 0.80 -6.36
CA LEU A 48 9.21 1.32 -6.75
C LEU A 48 9.85 0.48 -7.86
N ALA A 49 9.74 -0.85 -7.80
CA ALA A 49 10.22 -1.74 -8.85
C ALA A 49 9.53 -1.48 -10.20
N LEU A 50 8.20 -1.22 -10.20
CA LEU A 50 7.46 -0.86 -11.41
C LEU A 50 7.92 0.46 -12.01
N VAL A 51 8.17 1.48 -11.18
CA VAL A 51 8.70 2.77 -11.64
C VAL A 51 10.11 2.59 -12.22
N GLY A 52 10.98 1.83 -11.54
CA GLY A 52 12.34 1.53 -12.02
C GLY A 52 12.34 0.76 -13.34
N LEU A 53 11.47 -0.25 -13.48
CA LEU A 53 11.32 -1.02 -14.72
C LEU A 53 10.83 -0.14 -15.88
N ALA A 54 9.84 0.72 -15.62
CA ALA A 54 9.34 1.65 -16.63
C ALA A 54 10.42 2.66 -17.07
N GLY A 55 11.20 3.19 -16.12
CA GLY A 55 12.35 4.07 -16.43
C GLY A 55 13.44 3.37 -17.26
N ALA A 56 13.76 2.12 -16.92
CA ALA A 56 14.73 1.30 -17.67
C ALA A 56 14.28 1.01 -19.11
N ASN A 57 12.97 0.89 -19.33
CA ASN A 57 12.39 0.71 -20.66
C ASN A 57 12.15 2.03 -21.41
N HIS A 58 12.45 3.18 -20.80
CA HIS A 58 12.14 4.51 -21.32
C HIS A 58 10.65 4.72 -21.61
N ASP A 59 9.78 4.06 -20.84
CA ASP A 59 8.34 4.27 -20.88
C ASP A 59 8.03 5.71 -20.41
N PRO A 60 7.02 6.40 -20.97
CA PRO A 60 6.60 7.70 -20.50
C PRO A 60 6.09 7.61 -19.05
N LEU A 61 6.65 8.43 -18.15
CA LEU A 61 6.29 8.45 -16.73
C LEU A 61 5.57 9.74 -16.35
N ASN A 62 4.42 9.60 -15.69
CA ASN A 62 3.77 10.70 -14.99
C ASN A 62 4.34 10.83 -13.57
N TYR A 63 5.39 11.64 -13.43
CA TYR A 63 6.08 11.84 -12.15
C TYR A 63 5.19 12.47 -11.06
N ILE A 64 4.18 13.25 -11.43
CA ILE A 64 3.22 13.82 -10.47
C ILE A 64 2.40 12.68 -9.87
N LYS A 65 1.78 11.84 -10.71
CA LYS A 65 1.01 10.68 -10.26
C LYS A 65 1.86 9.71 -9.44
N ILE A 66 3.11 9.46 -9.86
CA ILE A 66 4.05 8.60 -9.12
C ILE A 66 4.35 9.19 -7.73
N THR A 67 4.68 10.48 -7.66
CA THR A 67 4.99 11.16 -6.39
C THR A 67 3.81 11.12 -5.44
N VAL A 68 2.60 11.43 -5.92
CA VAL A 68 1.37 11.36 -5.12
C VAL A 68 1.16 9.95 -4.57
N LYS A 69 1.27 8.92 -5.42
CA LYS A 69 1.12 7.52 -4.99
C LYS A 69 2.18 7.11 -3.97
N LEU A 70 3.41 7.57 -4.13
CA LEU A 70 4.49 7.27 -3.19
C LEU A 70 4.24 7.91 -1.83
N VAL A 71 3.83 9.18 -1.79
CA VAL A 71 3.47 9.88 -0.55
C VAL A 71 2.33 9.15 0.16
N ILE A 72 1.27 8.78 -0.56
CA ILE A 72 0.15 8.01 0.02
C ILE A 72 0.63 6.64 0.51
N ALA A 73 1.48 5.94 -0.23
CA ALA A 73 2.03 4.65 0.20
C ALA A 73 2.84 4.78 1.51
N LEU A 74 3.57 5.88 1.71
CA LEU A 74 4.24 6.16 2.99
C LEU A 74 3.25 6.45 4.12
N LEU A 75 2.16 7.18 3.82
CA LEU A 75 1.05 7.40 4.74
C LEU A 75 0.27 6.11 5.09
N VAL A 76 0.43 5.03 4.31
CA VAL A 76 -0.05 3.69 4.67
C VAL A 76 0.99 2.95 5.50
N ALA A 77 2.23 2.89 5.00
CA ALA A 77 3.29 2.03 5.56
C ALA A 77 3.74 2.46 6.96
N VAL A 78 3.89 3.76 7.20
CA VAL A 78 4.32 4.28 8.51
C VAL A 78 3.28 3.95 9.60
N PRO A 79 1.98 4.27 9.43
CA PRO A 79 0.93 3.79 10.32
C PRO A 79 0.88 2.26 10.43
N ALA A 80 1.09 1.51 9.35
CA ALA A 80 1.05 0.05 9.42
C ALA A 80 2.15 -0.51 10.33
N ILE A 81 3.37 0.04 10.27
CA ILE A 81 4.48 -0.33 11.14
C ILE A 81 4.16 0.01 12.60
N ILE A 82 3.71 1.25 12.87
CA ILE A 82 3.40 1.71 14.23
C ILE A 82 2.26 0.90 14.82
N GLY A 83 1.16 0.74 14.08
CA GLY A 83 -0.03 0.02 14.49
C GLY A 83 0.22 -1.45 14.73
N TYR A 84 0.98 -2.10 13.85
CA TYR A 84 1.37 -3.50 14.05
C TYR A 84 2.23 -3.67 15.31
N ARG A 85 3.19 -2.78 15.56
CA ARG A 85 4.02 -2.82 16.77
C ARG A 85 3.19 -2.66 18.05
N LYS A 86 2.20 -1.76 18.05
CA LYS A 86 1.26 -1.60 19.16
C LYS A 86 0.40 -2.85 19.37
N ALA A 87 -0.23 -3.34 18.30
CA ALA A 87 -1.07 -4.54 18.34
C ALA A 87 -0.30 -5.76 18.86
N LYS A 88 0.95 -5.95 18.40
CA LYS A 88 1.83 -7.03 18.87
C LYS A 88 2.14 -6.96 20.38
N LYS A 89 2.18 -5.76 20.95
CA LYS A 89 2.40 -5.53 22.38
C LYS A 89 1.11 -5.56 23.22
N GLY A 90 -0.06 -5.76 22.60
CA GLY A 90 -1.34 -5.63 23.27
C GLY A 90 -1.73 -4.19 23.62
N GLU A 91 -1.02 -3.20 23.06
CA GLU A 91 -1.36 -1.78 23.24
C GLU A 91 -2.52 -1.38 22.32
N PRO A 92 -3.40 -0.45 22.74
CA PRO A 92 -4.49 0.01 21.91
C PRO A 92 -3.99 0.74 20.66
N VAL A 93 -4.53 0.35 19.51
CA VAL A 93 -4.37 1.06 18.24
C VAL A 93 -5.50 2.08 18.11
N SER A 94 -5.17 3.35 17.85
CA SER A 94 -6.19 4.38 17.69
C SER A 94 -6.97 4.19 16.38
N THR A 95 -8.26 4.57 16.38
CA THR A 95 -9.13 4.49 15.20
C THR A 95 -8.53 5.19 14.00
N GLY A 96 -8.00 6.41 14.19
CA GLY A 96 -7.35 7.18 13.13
C GLY A 96 -6.14 6.48 12.54
N LEU A 97 -5.33 5.79 13.36
CA LEU A 97 -4.16 5.07 12.89
C LEU A 97 -4.55 3.81 12.09
N ALA A 98 -5.54 3.04 12.56
CA ALA A 98 -6.06 1.89 11.83
C ALA A 98 -6.71 2.29 10.48
N HIS A 99 -7.47 3.39 10.47
CA HIS A 99 -8.12 3.90 9.26
C HIS A 99 -7.14 4.58 8.32
N ALA A 100 -6.04 5.15 8.81
CA ALA A 100 -4.96 5.63 7.95
C ALA A 100 -4.36 4.49 7.12
N VAL A 101 -4.13 3.32 7.72
CA VAL A 101 -3.59 2.14 6.99
C VAL A 101 -4.51 1.73 5.83
N GLY A 102 -5.77 1.41 6.13
CA GLY A 102 -6.68 0.88 5.11
C GLY A 102 -7.28 1.95 4.19
N GLY A 103 -7.69 3.08 4.77
CA GLY A 103 -8.30 4.19 4.04
C GLY A 103 -7.35 4.85 3.07
N MET A 104 -6.10 5.13 3.48
CA MET A 104 -5.11 5.69 2.55
C MET A 104 -4.73 4.68 1.46
N ALA A 105 -4.73 3.38 1.76
CA ALA A 105 -4.51 2.35 0.74
C ALA A 105 -5.64 2.32 -0.29
N LEU A 106 -6.90 2.43 0.15
CA LEU A 106 -8.06 2.54 -0.73
C LEU A 106 -7.99 3.80 -1.60
N ILE A 107 -7.62 4.94 -1.02
CA ILE A 107 -7.38 6.19 -1.78
C ILE A 107 -6.26 5.99 -2.80
N ASN A 108 -5.16 5.30 -2.44
CA ASN A 108 -4.05 5.05 -3.37
C ASN A 108 -4.47 4.19 -4.57
N ILE A 109 -5.36 3.21 -4.34
CA ILE A 109 -5.98 2.43 -5.42
C ILE A 109 -6.80 3.36 -6.32
N GLY A 110 -7.62 4.24 -5.74
CA GLY A 110 -8.38 5.24 -6.51
C GLY A 110 -7.48 6.15 -7.35
N VAL A 111 -6.38 6.65 -6.80
CA VAL A 111 -5.37 7.41 -7.58
C VAL A 111 -4.82 6.57 -8.72
N ALA A 112 -4.53 5.29 -8.49
CA ALA A 112 -4.00 4.41 -9.51
C ALA A 112 -4.99 4.21 -10.68
N THR A 113 -6.27 3.98 -10.37
CA THR A 113 -7.28 3.51 -11.33
C THR A 113 -8.17 4.60 -11.92
N LEU A 114 -8.36 5.72 -11.23
CA LEU A 114 -9.33 6.77 -11.62
C LEU A 114 -8.67 8.06 -12.14
N TRP A 115 -7.38 8.30 -11.85
CA TRP A 115 -6.65 9.47 -12.37
C TRP A 115 -6.10 9.17 -13.77
N HIS A 116 -6.57 9.90 -14.78
CA HIS A 116 -6.07 9.87 -16.16
C HIS A 116 -5.27 11.14 -16.52
#